data_AF-A0A7C6ABW2-F1
#
_entry.id   AF-A0A7C6ABW2-F1
#
_cell.length_a   1.000
_cell.length_b   1.000
_cell.length_c   1.000
_cell.angle_alpha   90.00
_cell.angle_beta   90.00
_cell.angle_gamma   90.00
#
_symmetry.space_group_name_H-M   'P 1'
#
loop_
_entity.id
_entity.type
_entity.pdbx_description
1 polymer ?
#
loop_
_entity_poly.entity_id
_entity_poly.type
_entity_poly.pdbx_seq_one_letter_code
_entity_poly.pdbx_strand_id
1 'polypeptide(L)' 'MTGIIKLKRSYFTNKEELFIQADGISVSMFSYETGVPVIKIENKKGYIEVLP' A
#
# COMPACT_ATOMS: atom_id res chain seq x y z
N MET A 1 -3.80 -20.52 2.10
CA MET A 1 -4.60 -19.81 1.08
C MET A 1 -3.64 -18.91 0.32
N THR A 2 -3.33 -19.19 -0.94
CA THR A 2 -2.54 -18.30 -1.81
C THR A 2 -3.51 -17.38 -2.55
N GLY A 3 -3.44 -16.08 -2.27
CA GLY A 3 -4.26 -15.07 -2.94
C GLY A 3 -3.39 -14.15 -3.78
N ILE A 4 -3.69 -14.02 -5.07
CA ILE A 4 -3.08 -13.01 -5.93
C ILE A 4 -3.95 -11.77 -5.88
N ILE A 5 -3.42 -10.67 -5.35
CA ILE A 5 -4.09 -9.36 -5.36
C ILE A 5 -3.63 -8.60 -6.60
N LYS A 6 -4.57 -8.30 -7.50
CA LYS A 6 -4.30 -7.47 -8.68
C LYS A 6 -4.44 -6.01 -8.31
N LEU A 7 -3.33 -5.27 -8.40
CA LEU A 7 -3.31 -3.84 -8.16
C LEU A 7 -3.81 -3.09 -9.41
N LYS A 8 -4.66 -2.09 -9.21
CA LYS A 8 -5.13 -1.20 -10.27
C LYS A 8 -4.48 0.17 -10.11
N ARG A 9 -4.13 0.82 -11.22
CA ARG A 9 -3.54 2.16 -11.21
C ARG A 9 -4.38 3.17 -10.43
N SER A 10 -5.70 3.04 -10.49
CA SER A 10 -6.64 3.91 -9.77
C SER A 10 -6.54 3.84 -8.25
N TYR A 11 -5.82 2.86 -7.68
CA TYR A 11 -5.60 2.76 -6.24
C TYR A 11 -4.46 3.65 -5.74
N PHE A 12 -3.66 4.22 -6.66
CA PHE A 12 -2.55 5.08 -6.29
C PHE A 12 -2.94 6.54 -6.57
N THR A 13 -3.19 7.27 -5.48
CA THR A 13 -3.47 8.70 -5.52
C THR A 13 -2.44 9.45 -4.67
N ASN A 14 -2.35 10.77 -4.78
CA ASN A 14 -1.42 11.55 -3.95
C ASN A 14 -1.81 11.54 -2.46
N LYS A 15 -2.90 10.89 -2.08
CA LYS A 15 -3.33 10.67 -0.71
C LYS A 15 -3.20 9.18 -0.35
N GLU A 16 -2.68 8.92 0.84
CA GLU A 16 -2.62 7.58 1.42
C GLU A 16 -4.03 7.03 1.67
N GLU A 17 -4.34 5.92 1.00
CA GLU A 17 -5.60 5.18 1.17
C GLU A 17 -5.34 3.80 1.76
N LEU A 18 -6.03 3.48 2.84
CA LEU A 18 -5.99 2.16 3.47
C LEU A 18 -6.69 1.15 2.56
N PHE A 19 -5.97 0.12 2.15
CA PHE A 19 -6.47 -0.94 1.28
C PHE A 19 -6.88 -2.19 2.06
N ILE A 20 -6.04 -2.65 2.98
CA ILE A 20 -6.29 -3.84 3.82
C ILE A 20 -5.86 -3.54 5.25
N GLN A 21 -6.64 -4.02 6.22
CA GLN A 21 -6.22 -4.09 7.62
C GLN A 21 -6.61 -5.45 8.19
N ALA A 22 -5.62 -6.21 8.64
CA ALA A 22 -5.81 -7.53 9.25
C ALA A 22 -4.66 -7.85 10.20
N ASP A 23 -4.97 -8.46 11.35
CA ASP A 23 -3.98 -9.00 12.31
C ASP A 23 -2.84 -8.03 12.69
N GLY A 24 -3.17 -6.74 12.85
CA GLY A 24 -2.19 -5.70 13.21
C GLY A 24 -1.25 -5.29 12.07
N ILE A 25 -1.56 -5.70 10.84
CA ILE A 25 -0.94 -5.25 9.60
C ILE A 25 -1.93 -4.33 8.87
N SER A 26 -1.48 -3.17 8.44
CA SER A 26 -2.17 -2.28 7.52
C SER A 26 -1.41 -2.17 6.20
N VAL A 27 -2.14 -2.25 5.11
CA VAL A 27 -1.62 -2.02 3.76
C VAL A 27 -2.31 -0.78 3.21
N SER A 28 -1.54 0.22 2.84
CA SER A 28 -2.00 1.44 2.17
C SER A 28 -1.33 1.62 0.82
N MET A 29 -2.00 2.37 -0.06
CA MET A 29 -1.53 2.67 -1.40
C MET A 29 -1.61 4.18 -1.65
N PHE A 30 -0.56 4.72 -2.27
CA PHE A 30 -0.49 6.12 -2.66
C PHE A 30 0.56 6.34 -3.77
N SER A 31 0.62 7.55 -4.28
CA SER A 31 1.68 8.04 -5.16
C SER A 31 2.41 9.18 -4.45
N TYR A 32 3.74 9.20 -4.55
CA TYR A 32 4.47 10.43 -4.23
C TYR A 32 4.07 11.55 -5.20
N GLU A 33 4.36 12.80 -4.85
CA GLU A 33 4.14 13.96 -5.74
C GLU A 33 4.89 13.83 -7.08
N THR A 34 5.99 13.06 -7.10
CA THR A 34 6.75 12.71 -8.31
C THR A 34 6.01 11.72 -9.23
N GLY A 35 4.87 11.18 -8.80
CA GLY A 35 4.05 10.21 -9.53
C GLY A 35 4.46 8.75 -9.34
N VAL A 36 5.44 8.46 -8.47
CA VAL A 36 5.87 7.09 -8.19
C VAL A 36 4.85 6.40 -7.27
N PRO A 37 4.24 5.28 -7.69
CA PRO A 37 3.28 4.55 -6.87
C PRO A 37 3.98 3.77 -5.75
N VAL A 38 3.33 3.66 -4.61
CA VAL A 38 3.86 3.08 -3.38
C VAL A 38 2.82 2.16 -2.78
N ILE A 39 3.28 0.99 -2.33
CA ILE A 39 2.53 0.12 -1.42
C ILE A 39 3.23 0.17 -0.08
N LYS A 40 2.57 0.70 0.93
CA LYS A 40 3.10 0.73 2.29
C LYS A 40 2.44 -0.37 3.11
N ILE A 41 3.27 -1.20 3.75
CA ILE A 41 2.85 -2.29 4.62
C ILE A 41 3.39 -1.98 6.00
N GLU A 42 2.50 -1.74 6.96
CA GLU A 42 2.82 -1.24 8.28
C GLU A 42 2.29 -2.17 9.37
N ASN A 43 3.04 -2.27 10.47
CA ASN A 43 2.61 -2.88 11.72
C ASN A 43 3.18 -2.11 12.92
N LYS A 44 2.94 -2.60 14.14
CA LYS A 44 3.42 -1.96 15.39
C LYS A 44 4.93 -1.75 15.50
N LYS A 45 5.75 -2.39 14.66
CA LYS A 45 7.22 -2.29 14.66
C LYS A 45 7.75 -1.29 13.62
N GLY A 46 6.90 -0.79 12.73
CA GLY A 46 7.29 0.09 11.62
C GLY A 46 6.65 -0.35 10.32
N TYR A 47 7.23 0.08 9.19
CA TYR A 47 6.67 -0.17 7.87
C TYR A 47 7.75 -0.48 6.83
N ILE A 48 7.30 -1.08 5.73
CA ILE A 48 8.05 -1.19 4.48
C ILE A 48 7.28 -0.49 3.37
N GLU A 49 8.01 0.15 2.47
CA GLU A 49 7.47 0.71 1.23
C GLU A 49 8.00 -0.09 0.06
N VAL A 50 7.09 -0.55 -0.80
CA VAL A 50 7.42 -1.27 -2.03
C VAL A 50 7.12 -0.33 -3.18
N LEU A 51 8.16 -0.06 -3.97
CA LEU A 51 8.13 0.73 -5.19
C LEU A 51 8.23 -0.20 -6.42
N PRO A 52 7.81 0.24 -7.62
CA PRO A 52 8.10 -0.44 -8.87
C PRO A 52 9.59 -0.68 -9.11
#